data_AF-A0A957PVM0-F1
#
_entry.id   AF-A0A957PVM0-F1
#
_cell.length_a   1.000
_cell.length_b   1.000
_cell.length_c   1.000
_cell.angle_alpha   90.00
_cell.angle_beta   90.00
_cell.angle_gamma   90.00
#
_symmetry.space_group_name_H-M   'P 1'
#
loop_
_entity.id
_entity.type
_entity.pdbx_description
1 polymer ?
#
loop_
_entity_poly.entity_id
_entity_poly.type
_entity_poly.pdbx_seq_one_letter_code
_entity_poly.pdbx_strand_id
1 'polypeptide(L)'
;IGDRIWYDLDLGGDDDGNGAGEFGIPDIDVQLAGDGKVVTTTTSITGFYVFTDLPPGPYVVTVITNTLPITIVHTPTADPDGGSDSTSSLTLT
;
A
#
# COMPACT_ATOMS: atom_id res chain seq x y z
N ILE A 1 -2.07 8.02 7.88
CA ILE A 1 -1.71 6.64 7.48
C ILE A 1 -1.38 6.69 6.00
N GLY A 2 -0.21 6.23 5.59
CA GLY A 2 0.20 6.29 4.19
C GLY A 2 1.50 5.53 3.98
N ASP A 3 1.73 5.11 2.75
CA ASP A 3 2.91 4.37 2.33
C ASP A 3 3.04 4.47 0.80
N ARG A 4 3.90 3.64 0.21
CA ARG A 4 4.10 3.51 -1.23
C ARG A 4 3.75 2.10 -1.71
N ILE A 5 3.28 2.02 -2.94
CA ILE A 5 3.18 0.77 -3.70
C ILE A 5 4.18 0.87 -4.85
N TRP A 6 5.08 -0.11 -4.99
CA TRP A 6 6.17 -0.10 -5.96
C TRP A 6 6.37 -1.46 -6.62
N TYR A 7 7.14 -1.48 -7.70
CA TYR A 7 7.66 -2.71 -8.27
C TYR A 7 8.90 -3.13 -7.48
N ASP A 8 8.84 -4.28 -6.81
CA ASP A 8 10.03 -4.93 -6.25
C ASP A 8 10.70 -5.75 -7.36
N LEU A 9 11.80 -5.23 -7.92
CA LEU A 9 12.46 -5.84 -9.09
C LEU A 9 13.59 -6.79 -8.72
N ASP A 10 14.18 -6.62 -7.54
CA ASP A 10 15.27 -7.46 -7.07
C ASP A 10 14.86 -8.51 -6.02
N LEU A 11 13.59 -8.48 -5.61
CA LEU A 11 12.94 -9.36 -4.65
C LEU A 11 13.48 -9.19 -3.23
N GLY A 12 13.99 -8.00 -2.90
CA GLY A 12 14.55 -7.65 -1.58
C GLY A 12 13.50 -7.48 -0.49
N GLY A 13 12.27 -7.13 -0.86
CA GLY A 13 11.20 -6.81 0.11
C GLY A 13 11.41 -5.48 0.84
N ASP A 14 12.24 -4.61 0.30
CA ASP A 14 12.43 -3.22 0.71
C ASP A 14 12.12 -2.25 -0.44
N ASP A 15 11.94 -0.97 -0.11
CA ASP A 15 11.73 0.09 -1.10
C ASP A 15 13.04 0.85 -1.33
N ASP A 16 13.72 0.53 -2.43
CA ASP A 16 14.96 1.20 -2.86
C ASP A 16 14.72 2.56 -3.54
N GLY A 17 13.48 3.06 -3.53
CA GLY A 17 13.14 4.35 -4.12
C GLY A 17 13.02 4.23 -5.64
N ASN A 18 13.81 5.03 -6.37
CA ASN A 18 14.02 4.83 -7.81
C ASN A 18 15.36 4.12 -8.08
N GLY A 19 16.02 3.59 -7.03
CA GLY A 19 17.13 2.65 -7.16
C GLY A 19 16.65 1.34 -7.78
N ALA A 20 17.56 0.59 -8.41
CA ALA A 20 17.30 -0.71 -9.08
C ALA A 20 16.13 -0.77 -10.10
N GLY A 21 15.45 0.34 -10.40
CA GLY A 21 14.26 0.37 -11.23
C GLY A 21 12.93 0.19 -10.48
N GLU A 22 12.94 0.32 -9.15
CA GLU A 22 11.80 0.06 -8.25
C GLU A 22 10.74 1.16 -8.25
N PHE A 23 10.26 1.52 -9.44
CA PHE A 23 9.34 2.64 -9.60
C PHE A 23 8.02 2.40 -8.86
N GLY A 24 7.44 3.49 -8.37
CA GLY A 24 6.12 3.46 -7.78
C GLY A 24 5.05 3.10 -8.80
N ILE A 25 4.01 2.40 -8.35
CA ILE A 25 2.88 2.00 -9.20
C ILE A 25 1.75 3.01 -9.02
N PRO A 26 1.41 3.81 -10.05
CA PRO A 26 0.35 4.81 -9.96
C PRO A 26 -1.04 4.21 -10.10
N ASP A 27 -2.04 5.00 -9.69
CA ASP A 27 -3.46 4.73 -9.92
C ASP A 27 -3.96 3.40 -9.31
N ILE A 28 -3.34 2.95 -8.23
CA ILE A 28 -3.76 1.78 -7.46
C ILE A 28 -4.74 2.21 -6.39
N ASP A 29 -5.91 1.58 -6.37
CA ASP A 29 -6.92 1.82 -5.35
C ASP A 29 -6.44 1.25 -4.00
N VAL A 30 -6.50 2.08 -2.97
CA VAL A 30 -6.20 1.70 -1.59
C VAL A 30 -7.40 2.03 -0.72
N GLN A 31 -7.82 1.08 0.10
CA GLN A 31 -8.89 1.25 1.09
C GLN A 31 -8.31 1.36 2.49
N LEU A 32 -8.94 2.17 3.32
CA LEU A 32 -8.69 2.24 4.75
C LEU A 32 -10.00 2.01 5.49
N ALA A 33 -10.05 0.96 6.30
CA ALA A 33 -11.16 0.67 7.21
C ALA A 33 -10.77 1.03 8.64
N GLY A 34 -11.61 1.79 9.34
CA GLY A 34 -11.40 2.20 10.73
C GLY A 34 -12.43 3.25 11.17
N ASP A 35 -12.58 3.46 12.47
CA ASP A 35 -13.59 4.41 13.03
C ASP A 35 -15.02 4.19 12.47
N GLY A 36 -15.40 2.94 12.23
CA GLY A 36 -16.70 2.57 11.67
C GLY A 36 -16.95 3.04 10.23
N LYS A 37 -15.89 3.45 9.51
CA LYS A 37 -15.95 3.93 8.12
C LYS A 37 -14.96 3.18 7.24
N VAL A 38 -15.21 3.26 5.94
CA VAL A 38 -14.27 2.87 4.89
C VAL A 38 -14.09 4.08 3.99
N VAL A 39 -12.83 4.45 3.76
CA VAL A 39 -12.46 5.52 2.82
C VAL A 39 -11.46 4.97 1.82
N THR A 40 -11.37 5.62 0.65
CA THR A 40 -10.49 5.19 -0.44
C THR A 40 -9.60 6.32 -0.90
N THR A 41 -8.45 5.98 -1.45
CA THR A 41 -7.54 6.88 -2.15
C THR A 41 -6.86 6.13 -3.28
N THR A 42 -6.13 6.83 -4.14
CA THR A 42 -5.30 6.21 -5.18
C THR A 42 -3.84 6.58 -5.00
N THR A 43 -2.94 5.68 -5.42
CA THR A 43 -1.52 6.01 -5.45
C THR A 43 -1.22 7.09 -6.49
N SER A 44 -0.33 8.00 -6.12
CA SER A 44 0.21 9.05 -7.00
C SER A 44 1.11 8.49 -8.11
N ILE A 45 1.58 9.35 -9.02
CA ILE A 45 2.53 8.99 -10.09
C ILE A 45 3.80 8.30 -9.57
N THR A 46 4.17 8.53 -8.32
CA THR A 46 5.32 7.96 -7.62
C THR A 46 4.95 6.78 -6.71
N GLY A 47 3.72 6.27 -6.77
CA GLY A 47 3.25 5.13 -5.98
C GLY A 47 2.80 5.46 -4.55
N PHE A 48 2.99 6.70 -4.08
CA PHE A 48 2.60 7.09 -2.72
C PHE A 48 1.09 7.29 -2.59
N TYR A 49 0.52 6.83 -1.48
CA TYR A 49 -0.84 7.13 -1.04
C TYR A 49 -0.84 7.66 0.40
N VAL A 50 -1.88 8.42 0.75
CA VAL A 50 -2.03 8.95 2.13
C VAL A 50 -3.49 9.16 2.49
N PHE A 51 -3.80 8.87 3.75
CA PHE A 51 -5.02 9.22 4.47
C PHE A 51 -4.66 10.17 5.63
N THR A 52 -5.30 11.33 5.66
CA THR A 52 -5.10 12.40 6.66
C THR A 52 -6.32 12.56 7.53
N ASP A 53 -6.21 13.37 8.59
CA ASP A 53 -7.33 13.78 9.45
C ASP A 53 -8.10 12.61 10.10
N LEU A 54 -7.35 11.58 10.48
CA LEU A 54 -7.85 10.38 11.11
C LEU A 54 -7.81 10.50 12.64
N PRO A 55 -8.91 10.18 13.36
CA PRO A 55 -8.85 10.06 14.80
C PRO A 55 -7.92 8.90 15.23
N PRO A 56 -7.33 8.94 16.43
CA PRO A 56 -6.59 7.81 16.98
C PRO A 56 -7.48 6.56 17.06
N GLY A 57 -6.94 5.40 16.70
CA GLY A 57 -7.69 4.14 16.66
C GLY A 57 -7.05 3.08 15.78
N PRO A 58 -7.62 1.86 15.77
CA PRO A 58 -7.20 0.79 14.89
C PRO A 58 -7.68 1.04 13.46
N TYR A 59 -6.83 0.70 12.50
CA TYR A 59 -7.10 0.80 11.08
C TYR A 59 -6.55 -0.42 10.34
N VAL A 60 -7.21 -0.78 9.25
CA VAL A 60 -6.74 -1.77 8.27
C VAL A 60 -6.63 -1.09 6.91
N VAL A 61 -5.44 -1.10 6.34
CA VAL A 61 -5.18 -0.73 4.94
C VAL A 61 -5.40 -1.96 4.07
N THR A 62 -5.97 -1.80 2.88
CA THR A 62 -6.11 -2.87 1.89
C THR A 62 -5.77 -2.35 0.51
N VAL A 63 -4.79 -2.97 -0.14
CA VAL A 63 -4.46 -2.72 -1.54
C VAL A 63 -5.45 -3.49 -2.41
N ILE A 64 -6.14 -2.79 -3.30
CA ILE A 64 -7.19 -3.38 -4.13
C ILE A 64 -6.55 -4.03 -5.35
N THR A 65 -6.23 -5.31 -5.20
CA THR A 65 -5.33 -6.02 -6.11
C THR A 65 -5.81 -6.13 -7.56
N ASN A 66 -7.11 -6.00 -7.84
CA ASN A 66 -7.63 -5.98 -9.22
C ASN A 66 -7.37 -4.65 -9.96
N THR A 67 -6.86 -3.62 -9.27
CA THR A 67 -6.37 -2.37 -9.88
C THR A 67 -4.88 -2.41 -10.19
N LEU A 68 -4.17 -3.44 -9.73
CA LEU A 68 -2.76 -3.65 -10.07
C LEU A 68 -2.60 -4.00 -11.56
N PRO A 69 -1.45 -3.64 -12.18
CA PRO A 69 -1.13 -4.06 -13.54
C PRO A 69 -1.16 -5.59 -13.66
N ILE A 70 -1.86 -6.11 -14.68
CA ILE A 70 -2.05 -7.57 -14.86
C ILE A 70 -0.74 -8.38 -15.01
N THR A 71 0.38 -7.71 -15.23
CA THR A 71 1.71 -8.31 -15.43
C THR A 71 2.44 -8.62 -14.12
N ILE A 72 1.90 -8.27 -12.95
CA ILE A 72 2.56 -8.51 -11.67
C ILE A 72 1.98 -9.72 -10.94
N VAL A 73 2.78 -10.34 -10.05
CA VAL A 73 2.30 -11.35 -9.12
C VAL A 73 1.69 -10.63 -7.92
N HIS A 74 0.46 -10.99 -7.54
CA HIS A 74 -0.31 -10.30 -6.50
C HIS A 74 0.11 -10.68 -5.07
N THR A 75 1.30 -11.26 -4.88
CA THR A 75 1.84 -11.59 -3.56
C THR A 75 2.89 -10.55 -3.23
N PRO A 76 2.61 -9.60 -2.31
CA PRO A 76 3.56 -8.56 -1.95
C PRO A 76 4.76 -9.16 -1.21
N THR A 77 5.95 -8.67 -1.55
CA THR A 77 7.22 -9.03 -0.92
C THR A 77 7.49 -8.23 0.35
N ALA A 78 6.98 -7.00 0.40
CA ALA A 78 6.99 -6.13 1.58
C ALA A 78 5.59 -5.98 2.14
N ASP A 79 5.44 -6.22 3.45
CA ASP A 79 4.17 -6.11 4.16
C ASP A 79 4.43 -5.70 5.63
N PRO A 80 4.02 -4.50 6.08
CA PRO A 80 4.42 -3.97 7.40
C PRO A 80 4.01 -4.81 8.60
N ASP A 81 2.91 -5.56 8.52
CA ASP A 81 2.46 -6.53 9.54
C ASP A 81 2.67 -7.98 9.11
N GLY A 82 3.26 -8.21 7.94
CA GLY A 82 3.57 -9.53 7.40
C GLY A 82 2.34 -10.25 6.82
N GLY A 83 2.50 -11.52 6.49
CA GLY A 83 1.40 -12.35 5.95
C GLY A 83 1.24 -12.29 4.42
N SER A 84 1.76 -11.24 3.78
CA SER A 84 1.74 -11.06 2.32
C SER A 84 0.33 -11.16 1.74
N ASP A 85 -0.64 -10.54 2.41
CA ASP A 85 -2.07 -10.67 2.10
C ASP A 85 -2.68 -9.39 1.51
N SER A 86 -1.84 -8.42 1.15
CA SER A 86 -2.22 -7.10 0.62
C SER A 86 -3.05 -6.27 1.59
N THR A 87 -3.05 -6.62 2.87
CA THR A 87 -3.65 -5.85 3.95
C THR A 87 -2.60 -5.50 4.98
N SER A 88 -2.80 -4.38 5.67
CA SER A 88 -1.95 -4.06 6.81
C SER A 88 -2.71 -3.42 7.95
N SER A 89 -2.56 -3.99 9.14
CA SER A 89 -3.23 -3.57 10.37
C SER A 89 -2.31 -2.73 11.24
N LEU A 90 -2.79 -1.55 11.64
CA LEU A 90 -2.06 -0.70 12.58
C LEU A 90 -2.99 0.02 13.55
N THR A 91 -2.41 0.58 14.61
CA THR A 91 -3.11 1.50 15.52
C THR A 91 -2.47 2.87 15.43
N LEU A 92 -3.26 3.87 15.07
CA LEU A 92 -2.87 5.28 15.14
C LEU A 92 -3.05 5.77 16.57
N THR A 93 -1.97 6.26 17.19
CA THR A 93 -1.94 6.74 18.59
C THR A 93 -1.77 8.24 18.67
#